data_AF-A0A8K0C4Q2-F1
#
_entry.id   AF-A0A8K0C4Q2-F1
#
_cell.length_a   1.000
_cell.length_b   1.000
_cell.length_c   1.000
_cell.angle_alpha   90.00
_cell.angle_beta   90.00
_cell.angle_gamma   90.00
#
_symmetry.space_group_name_H-M   'P 1'
#
loop_
_entity.id
_entity.type
_entity.pdbx_description
1 polymer ?
#
loop_
_entity_poly.entity_id
_entity_poly.type
_entity_poly.pdbx_seq_one_letter_code
_entity_poly.pdbx_strand_id
1 'polypeptide(L)'
;MLQKVSKKTPLLLPFLWQCYFSSTDLIFRNQVILSLVGVQQRDPAGSMTFNLTMQPTIDEVKSKLSVFYLDNGTLGDDPEVVLSDFMNRVDRSQEIGLQVNLSKCELYFCSATFTIREHSYLECDKNLGLVYQRTEVQLSEHWAQAFEEARKKPCPFDVV
;
A
#
# COMPACT_ATOMS: atom_id res chain seq x y z
N MET A 1 12.65 -6.89 8.70
CA MET A 1 13.57 -6.09 7.88
C MET A 1 14.97 -6.70 7.71
N LEU A 2 15.86 -6.70 8.71
CA LEU A 2 17.27 -7.14 8.56
C LEU A 2 17.43 -8.59 8.05
N GLN A 3 16.50 -9.48 8.41
CA GLN A 3 16.44 -10.85 7.88
C GLN A 3 16.22 -10.90 6.35
N LYS A 4 15.53 -9.92 5.77
CA LYS A 4 15.33 -9.83 4.31
C LYS A 4 16.58 -9.28 3.63
N VAL A 5 17.23 -8.29 4.25
CA VAL A 5 18.54 -7.76 3.83
C VAL A 5 19.58 -8.87 3.77
N SER A 6 19.69 -9.71 4.81
CA SER A 6 20.67 -10.80 4.84
C SER A 6 20.48 -11.82 3.71
N LYS A 7 19.24 -12.02 3.24
CA LYS A 7 18.91 -12.95 2.17
C LYS A 7 19.07 -12.35 0.77
N LYS A 8 18.73 -11.07 0.58
CA LYS A 8 18.65 -10.45 -0.75
C LYS A 8 19.86 -9.57 -1.09
N THR A 9 20.45 -8.94 -0.09
CA THR A 9 21.59 -8.01 -0.24
C THR A 9 22.61 -8.21 0.89
N PRO A 10 23.22 -9.41 1.02
CA PRO A 10 24.07 -9.76 2.17
C PRO A 10 25.28 -8.84 2.35
N LEU A 11 25.80 -8.26 1.27
CA LEU A 11 26.93 -7.31 1.32
C LEU A 11 26.61 -6.03 2.10
N LEU A 12 25.34 -5.60 2.13
CA LEU A 12 24.91 -4.42 2.88
C LEU A 12 24.58 -4.75 4.34
N LEU A 13 24.47 -6.03 4.70
CA LEU A 13 24.04 -6.45 6.03
C LEU A 13 24.93 -5.89 7.15
N PRO A 14 26.28 -5.94 7.09
CA PRO A 14 27.10 -5.43 8.19
C PRO A 14 26.84 -3.95 8.49
N PHE A 15 26.70 -3.13 7.45
CA PHE A 15 26.41 -1.71 7.58
C PHE A 15 25.00 -1.47 8.12
N LEU A 16 23.98 -2.09 7.53
CA LEU A 16 22.59 -1.90 7.94
C LEU A 16 22.30 -2.51 9.32
N TRP A 17 23.02 -3.56 9.71
CA TRP A 17 22.99 -4.09 11.07
C TRP A 17 23.47 -3.02 12.06
N GLN A 18 24.61 -2.37 11.80
CA GLN A 18 25.07 -1.28 12.66
C GLN A 18 24.06 -0.13 12.74
N CYS A 19 23.37 0.20 11.64
CA CYS A 19 22.36 1.26 11.62
C CYS A 19 21.06 0.91 12.36
N TYR A 20 20.60 -0.34 12.30
CA TYR A 20 19.23 -0.71 12.70
C TYR A 20 19.13 -1.80 13.76
N PHE A 21 20.25 -2.30 14.30
CA PHE A 21 20.24 -3.36 15.30
C PHE A 21 19.67 -2.91 16.64
N SER A 22 19.86 -1.65 17.01
CA SER A 22 19.30 -1.06 18.23
C SER A 22 18.44 0.15 17.91
N SER A 23 17.56 0.51 18.84
CA SER A 23 16.79 1.75 18.75
C SER A 23 17.70 2.96 18.64
N THR A 24 17.30 3.94 17.84
CA THR A 24 17.99 5.23 17.70
C THR A 24 17.30 6.32 18.52
N ASP A 25 18.08 7.29 18.96
CA ASP A 25 17.57 8.45 19.71
C ASP A 25 16.95 9.48 18.75
N LEU A 26 15.67 9.78 18.93
CA LEU A 26 14.98 10.92 18.33
C LEU A 26 15.07 12.08 19.31
N ILE A 27 15.89 13.08 18.97
CA ILE A 27 16.13 14.24 19.82
C ILE A 27 15.13 15.34 19.43
N PHE A 28 14.28 15.74 20.37
CA PHE A 28 13.37 16.87 20.21
C PHE A 28 13.54 17.85 21.38
N ARG A 29 14.13 19.01 21.10
CA ARG A 29 14.50 20.01 22.12
C ARG A 29 15.38 19.37 23.21
N ASN A 30 14.87 19.29 24.44
CA ASN A 30 15.56 18.69 25.60
C ASN A 30 15.03 17.29 25.94
N GLN A 31 14.25 16.68 25.04
CA GLN A 31 13.70 15.34 25.21
C GLN A 31 14.36 14.36 24.24
N VAL A 32 14.56 13.13 24.72
CA VAL A 32 15.02 12.00 23.92
C VAL A 32 13.87 10.99 23.86
N ILE A 33 13.47 10.64 22.64
CA ILE A 33 12.43 9.64 22.36
C ILE A 33 13.10 8.49 21.60
N LEU A 34 12.91 7.24 22.03
CA LEU A 34 13.50 6.10 21.33
C LEU A 34 12.69 5.73 20.09
N SER A 35 13.37 5.61 18.95
CA SER A 35 12.81 5.03 17.72
C SER A 35 12.89 3.50 17.81
N LEU A 36 11.81 2.87 18.27
CA LEU A 36 11.76 1.42 18.53
C LEU A 36 11.48 0.57 17.28
N VAL A 37 10.70 1.10 16.33
CA VAL A 37 10.21 0.35 15.17
C VAL A 37 10.25 1.24 13.93
N GLY A 38 10.53 0.60 12.79
CA GLY A 38 10.53 1.25 11.48
C GLY A 38 11.86 1.94 11.18
N VAL A 39 11.97 2.40 9.94
CA VAL A 39 13.12 3.19 9.48
C VAL A 39 12.72 4.66 9.48
N GLN A 40 13.65 5.54 9.84
CA GLN A 40 13.40 6.96 9.88
C GLN A 40 13.10 7.51 8.47
N GLN A 41 12.21 8.50 8.40
CA GLN A 41 11.98 9.20 7.15
C GLN A 41 13.26 9.90 6.69
N ARG A 42 13.50 9.89 5.37
CA ARG A 42 14.73 10.41 4.72
C ARG A 42 15.98 9.58 4.94
N ASP A 43 15.87 8.42 5.59
CA ASP A 43 16.94 7.44 5.60
C ASP A 43 17.25 6.97 4.16
N PRO A 44 18.51 7.06 3.68
CA PRO A 44 18.89 6.62 2.34
C PRO A 44 18.58 5.15 2.02
N ALA A 45 18.66 4.26 3.02
CA ALA A 45 18.37 2.85 2.85
C ALA A 45 16.90 2.50 3.18
N GLY A 46 16.13 3.44 3.75
CA GLY A 46 14.74 3.20 4.18
C GLY A 46 13.83 2.68 3.08
N SER A 47 13.86 3.28 1.89
CA SER A 47 13.04 2.81 0.76
C SER A 47 13.39 1.39 0.33
N MET A 48 14.69 1.06 0.28
CA MET A 48 15.15 -0.28 -0.10
C MET A 48 14.73 -1.32 0.95
N THR A 49 14.96 -1.03 2.23
CA THR A 49 14.65 -1.98 3.31
C THR A 49 13.14 -2.17 3.50
N PHE A 50 12.34 -1.12 3.27
CA PHE A 50 10.89 -1.20 3.17
C PHE A 50 10.46 -2.12 2.03
N ASN A 51 10.95 -1.87 0.80
CA ASN A 51 10.61 -2.68 -0.37
C ASN A 51 11.02 -4.15 -0.19
N LEU A 52 12.21 -4.43 0.35
CA LEU A 52 12.64 -5.81 0.64
C LEU A 52 11.75 -6.52 1.67
N THR A 53 11.15 -5.76 2.59
CA THR A 53 10.23 -6.29 3.59
C THR A 53 8.84 -6.55 2.99
N MET A 54 8.36 -5.66 2.11
CA MET A 54 7.09 -5.78 1.40
C MET A 54 7.09 -6.83 0.28
N GLN A 55 8.22 -7.05 -0.40
CA GLN A 55 8.30 -7.88 -1.61
C GLN A 55 7.59 -9.24 -1.51
N PRO A 56 7.74 -10.05 -0.44
CA PRO A 56 7.06 -11.34 -0.34
C PRO A 56 5.53 -11.24 -0.43
N THR A 57 4.95 -10.15 0.08
CA THR A 57 3.50 -9.92 0.03
C THR A 57 3.02 -9.53 -1.37
N ILE A 58 3.92 -8.98 -2.20
CA ILE A 58 3.63 -8.62 -3.59
C ILE A 58 3.80 -9.85 -4.49
N ASP A 59 4.82 -10.69 -4.22
CA ASP A 59 5.09 -11.90 -4.99
C ASP A 59 3.95 -12.95 -4.89
N GLU A 60 3.11 -12.87 -3.85
CA GLU A 60 1.97 -13.75 -3.62
C GLU A 60 0.67 -13.28 -4.33
N VAL A 61 0.66 -12.07 -4.90
CA VAL A 61 -0.51 -11.50 -5.59
C VAL A 61 -0.78 -12.26 -6.89
N LYS A 62 -2.04 -12.61 -7.13
CA LYS A 62 -2.49 -13.38 -8.30
C LYS A 62 -3.12 -12.52 -9.40
N SER A 63 -3.58 -11.33 -9.03
CA SER A 63 -4.21 -10.36 -9.92
C SER A 63 -3.34 -10.11 -11.15
N LYS A 64 -3.93 -10.17 -12.34
CA LYS A 64 -3.26 -9.93 -13.63
C LYS A 64 -2.49 -8.61 -13.65
N LEU A 65 -3.07 -7.56 -13.08
CA LEU A 65 -2.41 -6.28 -12.84
C LEU A 65 -2.01 -6.20 -11.37
N SER A 66 -0.71 -6.02 -11.14
CA SER A 66 -0.10 -5.86 -9.83
C SER A 66 1.04 -4.85 -9.96
N VAL A 67 0.77 -3.59 -9.62
CA VAL A 67 1.73 -2.49 -9.77
C VAL A 67 1.91 -1.79 -8.43
N PHE A 68 3.15 -1.71 -7.98
CA PHE A 68 3.49 -1.13 -6.68
C PHE A 68 4.59 -0.08 -6.84
N TYR A 69 4.40 1.04 -6.15
CA TYR A 69 5.44 2.05 -5.91
C TYR A 69 5.46 2.37 -4.43
N LEU A 70 6.48 1.84 -3.73
CA LEU A 70 6.57 1.88 -2.28
C LEU A 70 5.29 1.33 -1.63
N ASP A 71 4.66 2.10 -0.74
CA ASP A 71 3.44 1.74 -0.02
C ASP A 71 2.17 1.82 -0.87
N ASN A 72 2.23 2.46 -2.04
CA ASN A 72 1.10 2.59 -2.95
C ASN A 72 1.04 1.41 -3.92
N GLY A 73 -0.10 0.74 -3.95
CA GLY A 73 -0.33 -0.43 -4.78
C GLY A 73 -1.65 -0.37 -5.53
N THR A 74 -1.63 -0.82 -6.78
CA THR A 74 -2.81 -0.98 -7.63
C THR A 74 -2.91 -2.43 -8.07
N LEU A 75 -4.07 -3.03 -7.81
CA LEU A 75 -4.45 -4.36 -8.26
C LEU A 75 -5.53 -4.24 -9.33
N GLY A 76 -5.54 -5.16 -10.30
CA GLY A 76 -6.58 -5.21 -11.31
C GLY A 76 -6.76 -6.61 -11.88
N ASP A 77 -7.98 -7.12 -11.77
CA ASP A 77 -8.42 -8.41 -12.29
C ASP A 77 -9.95 -8.51 -12.13
N ASP A 78 -10.49 -9.71 -12.27
CA ASP A 78 -11.85 -10.06 -11.86
C ASP A 78 -12.08 -9.69 -10.37
N PRO A 79 -13.25 -9.16 -9.99
CA PRO A 79 -13.50 -8.62 -8.64
C PRO A 79 -13.19 -9.59 -7.51
N GLU A 80 -13.49 -10.87 -7.69
CA GLU A 80 -13.27 -11.93 -6.70
C GLU A 80 -11.77 -12.18 -6.47
N VAL A 81 -10.96 -12.09 -7.53
CA VAL A 81 -9.49 -12.25 -7.45
C VAL A 81 -8.88 -11.04 -6.74
N VAL A 82 -9.29 -9.83 -7.13
CA VAL A 82 -8.81 -8.58 -6.50
C VAL A 82 -9.18 -8.53 -5.02
N LEU A 83 -10.41 -8.91 -4.66
CA LEU A 83 -10.85 -8.95 -3.27
C LEU A 83 -10.04 -9.97 -2.46
N SER A 84 -9.83 -11.17 -3.01
CA SER A 84 -9.03 -12.21 -2.36
C SER A 84 -7.59 -11.75 -2.12
N ASP A 85 -6.93 -11.19 -3.13
CA ASP A 85 -5.57 -10.66 -3.00
C ASP A 85 -5.49 -9.48 -2.02
N PHE A 86 -6.47 -8.59 -2.03
CA PHE A 86 -6.54 -7.47 -1.10
C PHE A 86 -6.65 -7.96 0.36
N MET A 87 -7.57 -8.88 0.64
CA MET A 87 -7.75 -9.43 1.99
C MET A 87 -6.50 -10.18 2.45
N ASN A 88 -5.93 -11.04 1.60
CA ASN A 88 -4.67 -11.73 1.90
C ASN A 88 -3.55 -10.74 2.22
N ARG A 89 -3.46 -9.62 1.50
CA ARG A 89 -2.46 -8.58 1.73
C ARG A 89 -2.68 -7.84 3.05
N VAL A 90 -3.93 -7.57 3.45
CA VAL A 90 -4.23 -6.99 4.77
C VAL A 90 -3.66 -7.88 5.87
N ASP A 91 -3.88 -9.19 5.78
CA ASP A 91 -3.40 -10.16 6.77
C ASP A 91 -1.86 -10.29 6.74
N ARG A 92 -1.27 -10.52 5.55
CA ARG A 92 0.19 -10.67 5.39
C ARG A 92 0.98 -9.43 5.79
N SER A 93 0.40 -8.24 5.59
CA SER A 93 1.04 -6.98 6.00
C SER A 93 1.26 -6.94 7.50
N GLN A 94 0.31 -7.44 8.30
CA GLN A 94 0.43 -7.47 9.76
C GLN A 94 1.59 -8.38 10.21
N GLU A 95 1.80 -9.51 9.54
CA GLU A 95 2.89 -10.44 9.85
C GLU A 95 4.28 -9.82 9.66
N ILE A 96 4.40 -8.85 8.74
CA ILE A 96 5.65 -8.11 8.50
C ILE A 96 5.73 -6.79 9.27
N GLY A 97 4.77 -6.53 10.18
CA GLY A 97 4.72 -5.32 11.01
C GLY A 97 4.22 -4.08 10.28
N LEU A 98 3.50 -4.25 9.17
CA LEU A 98 2.85 -3.18 8.41
C LEU A 98 1.33 -3.24 8.56
N GLN A 99 0.66 -2.12 8.31
CA GLN A 99 -0.80 -2.04 8.33
C GLN A 99 -1.28 -1.32 7.06
N VAL A 100 -2.27 -1.90 6.41
CA VAL A 100 -2.92 -1.27 5.26
C VAL A 100 -3.83 -0.16 5.76
N ASN A 101 -3.69 1.04 5.18
CA ASN A 101 -4.58 2.15 5.48
C ASN A 101 -5.87 2.04 4.65
N LEU A 102 -6.87 1.37 5.21
CA LEU A 102 -8.16 1.15 4.55
C LEU A 102 -8.88 2.45 4.16
N SER A 103 -8.67 3.55 4.92
CA SER A 103 -9.31 4.84 4.61
C SER A 103 -8.76 5.51 3.34
N LYS A 104 -7.61 5.03 2.84
CA LYS A 104 -6.97 5.50 1.61
C LYS A 104 -7.12 4.52 0.45
N CYS A 105 -7.73 3.36 0.67
CA CYS A 105 -7.97 2.38 -0.38
C CYS A 105 -9.23 2.75 -1.16
N GLU A 106 -9.16 2.61 -2.49
CA GLU A 106 -10.25 2.91 -3.41
C GLU A 106 -10.49 1.71 -4.32
N LEU A 107 -11.76 1.45 -4.65
CA LEU A 107 -12.18 0.38 -5.56
C LEU A 107 -12.81 0.99 -6.80
N TYR A 108 -12.35 0.55 -7.97
CA TYR A 108 -12.82 1.01 -9.26
C TYR A 108 -13.44 -0.15 -10.04
N PHE A 109 -14.66 0.03 -10.53
CA PHE A 109 -15.33 -0.94 -11.40
C PHE A 109 -15.19 -0.49 -12.86
N CYS A 110 -14.38 -1.20 -13.63
CA CYS A 110 -14.20 -0.94 -15.05
C CYS A 110 -15.25 -1.70 -15.88
N SER A 111 -16.51 -1.25 -15.89
CA SER A 111 -17.52 -1.81 -16.80
C SER A 111 -17.34 -1.21 -18.21
N ALA A 112 -16.70 -1.94 -19.10
CA ALA A 112 -16.60 -1.57 -20.50
C ALA A 112 -17.79 -2.14 -21.29
N THR A 113 -18.86 -1.37 -21.49
CA THR A 113 -19.75 -1.57 -22.64
C THR A 113 -19.40 -0.54 -23.71
N PHE A 114 -18.52 -0.93 -24.63
CA PHE A 114 -18.31 -0.18 -25.87
C PHE A 114 -19.14 -0.82 -26.97
N THR A 115 -20.09 -0.07 -27.54
CA THR A 115 -20.57 -0.36 -28.90
C THR A 115 -19.42 -0.04 -29.85
N ILE A 116 -18.79 -1.07 -30.41
CA ILE A 116 -17.71 -0.91 -31.39
C ILE A 116 -18.30 -0.22 -32.63
N ARG A 117 -17.98 1.06 -32.84
CA ARG A 117 -18.04 1.68 -34.17
C ARG A 117 -16.64 1.57 -34.78
N GLU A 118 -16.47 0.54 -35.59
CA GLU A 118 -15.54 0.31 -36.73
C GLU A 118 -14.19 1.03 -36.87
N HIS A 119 -13.55 1.63 -35.87
CA HIS A 119 -12.16 2.08 -36.03
C HIS A 119 -11.29 1.79 -34.80
N SER A 120 -10.32 0.90 -35.02
CA SER A 120 -9.24 0.54 -34.12
C SER A 120 -8.23 1.67 -33.99
N TYR A 121 -8.12 2.28 -32.80
CA TYR A 121 -6.92 3.00 -32.38
C TYR A 121 -6.57 2.64 -30.93
N LEU A 122 -5.47 1.90 -30.78
CA LEU A 122 -4.65 1.82 -29.57
C LEU A 122 -3.85 3.13 -29.48
N GLU A 123 -4.51 4.24 -29.15
CA GLU A 123 -3.83 5.35 -28.50
C GLU A 123 -4.05 5.19 -27.01
N CYS A 124 -2.97 5.05 -26.24
CA CYS A 124 -2.98 5.27 -24.80
C CYS A 124 -3.52 6.66 -24.55
N ASP A 125 -4.83 6.74 -24.33
CA ASP A 125 -5.55 7.97 -24.12
C ASP A 125 -4.98 8.62 -22.85
N LYS A 126 -4.29 9.76 -23.03
CA LYS A 126 -3.84 10.62 -21.94
C LYS A 126 -5.03 11.20 -21.14
N ASN A 127 -6.26 10.84 -21.53
CA ASN A 127 -7.52 11.09 -20.85
C ASN A 127 -8.09 9.86 -20.13
N LEU A 128 -7.25 8.99 -19.56
CA LEU A 128 -7.70 8.11 -18.46
C LEU A 128 -8.12 8.90 -17.20
N GLY A 129 -8.05 10.23 -17.25
CA GLY A 129 -8.78 11.13 -16.36
C GLY A 129 -10.17 11.43 -16.94
N LEU A 130 -11.21 11.08 -16.17
CA LEU A 130 -12.64 11.28 -16.44
C LEU A 130 -13.29 10.18 -17.28
N VAL A 131 -13.32 8.96 -16.74
CA VAL A 131 -14.52 8.14 -16.91
C VAL A 131 -15.67 8.93 -16.31
N TYR A 132 -16.50 9.50 -17.16
CA TYR A 132 -17.70 10.25 -16.80
C TYR A 132 -18.69 9.26 -16.16
N GLN A 133 -18.56 9.04 -14.86
CA GLN A 133 -19.41 8.13 -14.10
C GLN A 133 -20.75 8.84 -13.82
N ARG A 134 -21.60 8.90 -14.84
CA ARG A 134 -23.00 9.37 -14.72
C ARG A 134 -23.98 8.29 -14.28
N THR A 135 -23.49 7.10 -13.95
CA THR A 135 -24.29 6.03 -13.39
C THR A 135 -24.00 5.95 -11.90
N GLU A 136 -25.03 6.17 -11.08
CA GLU A 136 -24.95 5.89 -9.65
C GLU A 136 -24.55 4.43 -9.46
N VAL A 137 -23.35 4.20 -8.92
CA VAL A 137 -22.97 2.87 -8.45
C VAL A 137 -23.78 2.62 -7.20
N GLN A 138 -24.72 1.68 -7.27
CA GLN A 138 -25.42 1.21 -6.09
C GLN A 138 -24.42 0.50 -5.18
N LEU A 139 -23.94 1.19 -4.14
CA LEU A 139 -23.33 0.53 -2.99
C LEU A 139 -24.43 -0.25 -2.27
N SER A 140 -24.16 -1.50 -1.91
CA SER A 140 -25.07 -2.22 -1.02
C SER A 140 -25.08 -1.52 0.36
N GLU A 141 -26.25 -1.45 1.01
CA GLU A 141 -26.43 -0.75 2.30
C GLU A 141 -25.44 -1.22 3.38
N HIS A 142 -25.02 -2.48 3.32
CA HIS A 142 -24.05 -3.06 4.25
C HIS A 142 -22.63 -2.47 4.12
N TRP A 143 -22.25 -1.99 2.93
CA TRP A 143 -20.92 -1.39 2.70
C TRP A 143 -20.91 0.12 2.95
N ALA A 144 -22.04 0.79 2.74
CA ALA A 144 -22.15 2.25 2.89
C ALA A 144 -21.72 2.69 4.30
N GLN A 145 -22.22 2.00 5.33
CA GLN A 145 -21.89 2.32 6.72
C GLN A 145 -20.40 2.09 7.04
N ALA A 146 -19.82 1.00 6.55
CA ALA A 146 -18.40 0.70 6.76
C ALA A 146 -17.48 1.77 6.13
N PHE A 147 -17.83 2.28 4.95
CA PHE A 147 -17.08 3.34 4.30
C PHE A 147 -17.26 4.70 4.98
N GLU A 148 -18.45 5.03 5.46
CA GLU A 148 -18.68 6.26 6.22
C GLU A 148 -17.90 6.28 7.54
N GLU A 149 -17.86 5.15 8.25
CA GLU A 149 -17.11 5.02 9.49
C GLU A 149 -15.60 5.10 9.26
N ALA A 150 -15.09 4.45 8.21
CA ALA A 150 -13.66 4.47 7.86
C ALA A 150 -13.16 5.86 7.41
N ARG A 151 -14.05 6.74 6.93
CA ARG A 151 -13.72 8.10 6.46
C ARG A 151 -13.73 9.16 7.56
N LYS A 152 -14.13 8.81 8.79
CA LYS A 152 -14.02 9.72 9.93
C LYS A 152 -12.55 9.94 10.27
N LYS A 153 -12.07 11.18 10.14
CA LYS A 153 -10.71 11.53 10.55
C LYS A 153 -10.53 11.19 12.04
N PRO A 154 -9.47 10.47 12.44
CA PRO A 154 -9.19 10.27 13.85
C PRO A 154 -9.01 11.63 14.52
N CYS A 155 -9.65 11.80 15.67
CA CYS A 155 -9.45 12.99 16.51
C CYS A 155 -8.01 13.00 17.05
N PRO A 156 -7.40 14.18 17.23
CA PRO A 156 -6.12 14.28 17.93
C PRO A 156 -6.23 13.61 19.30
N PHE A 157 -5.26 12.80 19.66
CA PHE A 157 -5.14 12.29 21.03
C PHE A 157 -4.55 13.39 21.91
N ASP A 158 -5.17 13.63 23.06
CA ASP A 158 -4.57 14.46 24.10
C ASP A 158 -3.42 13.68 24.73
N VAL A 159 -2.19 14.17 24.54
CA VAL A 159 -1.02 13.65 25.24
C VAL A 159 -1.05 14.24 26.65
N VAL A 160 -1.44 13.43 27.63
CA VAL A 160 -1.35 13.74 29.07
C VAL A 160 0.07 13.50 29.56
#